data_AF-J2YVC7-F1
#
_entry.id   AF-J2YVC7-F1
#
_cell.length_a   1.000
_cell.length_b   1.000
_cell.length_c   1.000
_cell.angle_alpha   90.00
_cell.angle_beta   90.00
_cell.angle_gamma   90.00
#
_symmetry.space_group_name_H-M   'P 1'
#
loop_
_entity.id
_entity.type
_entity.pdbx_description
1 polymer ?
#
loop_
_entity_poly.entity_id
_entity_poly.type
_entity_poly.pdbx_seq_one_letter_code
_entity_poly.pdbx_strand_id
1 'polypeptide(L)'
;MSETASLITLRSILDIEIARTYQWDAATIISVSGVDRAGDLTTRIVEQPGALTDIAAEGFSPHSAAGHALSHELHDAIQRRVRLWIADIPTDQLPRLREALGSDVIHEAGTPSGGYTPIALSPLALLEAWADGTDEQRAFMRVAMAGLDTLSTASHATLASRAVGASIIERPAFIKLCRNPKFIAYVVVLVYSMARALPVMYVPHFRGDWRILWAIDMITAIPYTWGLIEMVAGQKLWHRIVGAVTSAVTFLAPYVYFLMYGRHAPPGVWTAIALIFFGGIFLEVFRYQRDRAVKKGLAELS
;
A
#
# COMPACT_ATOMS: atom_id res chain seq x y z
N MET A 1 8.86 -14.74 -20.55
CA MET A 1 8.40 -15.18 -19.20
C MET A 1 7.62 -16.49 -19.31
N SER A 2 7.79 -17.41 -18.34
CA SER A 2 6.93 -18.62 -18.24
C SER A 2 5.49 -18.22 -17.86
N GLU A 3 4.49 -18.99 -18.30
CA GLU A 3 3.06 -18.74 -18.06
C GLU A 3 2.72 -18.60 -16.56
N THR A 4 3.39 -19.38 -15.70
CA THR A 4 3.26 -19.29 -14.23
C THR A 4 3.85 -18.01 -13.66
N ALA A 5 4.97 -17.52 -14.21
CA ALA A 5 5.56 -16.24 -13.80
C ALA A 5 4.64 -15.06 -14.15
N SER A 6 3.98 -15.12 -15.31
CA SER A 6 3.00 -14.12 -15.75
C SER A 6 1.81 -13.99 -14.80
N LEU A 7 1.26 -15.13 -14.32
CA LEU A 7 0.18 -15.13 -13.35
C LEU A 7 0.59 -14.55 -11.99
N ILE A 8 1.82 -14.82 -11.54
CA ILE A 8 2.34 -14.33 -10.24
C ILE A 8 2.58 -12.81 -10.28
N THR A 9 3.02 -12.26 -11.41
CA THR A 9 3.32 -10.83 -11.58
C THR A 9 2.14 -10.01 -12.10
N LEU A 10 0.95 -10.59 -12.20
CA LEU A 10 -0.23 -9.90 -12.71
C LEU A 10 -0.55 -8.63 -11.89
N ARG A 11 -0.86 -7.54 -12.60
CA ARG A 11 -1.08 -6.17 -12.06
C ARG A 11 0.12 -5.60 -11.31
N SER A 12 1.33 -6.09 -11.59
CA SER A 12 2.57 -5.49 -11.07
C SER A 12 3.06 -4.37 -11.98
N ILE A 13 4.13 -3.69 -11.56
CA ILE A 13 4.86 -2.71 -12.37
C ILE A 13 5.26 -3.24 -13.76
N LEU A 14 5.46 -4.56 -13.92
CA LEU A 14 5.83 -5.18 -15.21
C LEU A 14 4.72 -5.14 -16.27
N ASP A 15 3.50 -4.76 -15.90
CA ASP A 15 2.42 -4.51 -16.85
C ASP A 15 2.54 -3.10 -17.49
N ILE A 16 3.39 -2.22 -16.95
CA ILE A 16 3.73 -0.93 -17.54
C ILE A 16 4.82 -1.16 -18.60
N GLU A 17 4.61 -0.64 -19.81
CA GLU A 17 5.49 -0.91 -20.96
C GLU A 17 6.96 -0.56 -20.70
N ILE A 18 7.22 0.66 -20.21
CA ILE A 18 8.57 1.13 -19.90
C ILE A 18 9.30 0.27 -18.86
N ALA A 19 8.57 -0.39 -17.96
CA ALA A 19 9.14 -1.26 -16.94
C ALA A 19 9.78 -2.53 -17.54
N ARG A 20 9.42 -2.90 -18.78
CA ARG A 20 9.98 -4.04 -19.51
C ARG A 20 11.08 -3.66 -20.51
N THR A 21 11.13 -2.39 -20.90
CA THR A 21 12.06 -1.87 -21.92
C THR A 21 13.47 -1.62 -21.38
N TYR A 22 13.60 -1.40 -20.07
CA TYR A 22 14.87 -1.06 -19.42
C TYR A 22 15.23 -2.02 -18.30
N GLN A 23 16.53 -2.13 -18.00
CA GLN A 23 17.01 -2.79 -16.78
C GLN A 23 16.93 -1.80 -15.64
N TRP A 24 16.01 -2.01 -14.72
CA TRP A 24 15.79 -1.15 -13.57
C TRP A 24 16.56 -1.64 -12.34
N ASP A 25 17.10 -0.69 -11.58
CA ASP A 25 17.58 -0.95 -10.24
C ASP A 25 16.40 -1.06 -9.27
N ALA A 26 16.06 -2.30 -8.94
CA ALA A 26 14.99 -2.60 -8.01
C ALA A 26 15.22 -1.97 -6.62
N ALA A 27 16.46 -1.79 -6.17
CA ALA A 27 16.73 -1.17 -4.87
C ALA A 27 16.29 0.30 -4.88
N THR A 28 16.68 1.06 -5.91
CA THR A 28 16.27 2.46 -6.10
C THR A 28 14.76 2.60 -6.27
N ILE A 29 14.12 1.76 -7.09
CA ILE A 29 12.66 1.79 -7.24
C ILE A 29 11.93 1.57 -5.91
N ILE A 30 12.38 0.59 -5.12
CA ILE A 30 11.79 0.30 -3.80
C ILE A 30 11.99 1.48 -2.86
N SER A 31 13.18 2.06 -2.81
CA SER A 31 13.47 3.19 -1.91
C SER A 31 12.66 4.42 -2.27
N VAL A 32 12.59 4.78 -3.55
CA VAL A 32 11.86 5.98 -4.03
C VAL A 32 10.36 5.84 -3.83
N SER A 33 9.80 4.65 -4.09
CA SER A 33 8.36 4.40 -3.90
C SER A 33 7.93 4.26 -2.43
N GLY A 34 8.89 4.05 -1.51
CA GLY A 34 8.60 3.81 -0.09
C GLY A 34 7.76 2.55 0.16
N VAL A 35 7.83 1.57 -0.74
CA VAL A 35 7.24 0.24 -0.52
C VAL A 35 8.26 -0.67 0.16
N ASP A 36 7.80 -1.71 0.85
CA ASP A 36 8.71 -2.64 1.54
C ASP A 36 9.26 -3.73 0.60
N ARG A 37 8.51 -4.06 -0.47
CA ARG A 37 8.80 -5.16 -1.40
C ARG A 37 8.52 -4.76 -2.83
N ALA A 38 9.31 -5.27 -3.78
CA ALA A 38 9.07 -5.04 -5.20
C ALA A 38 7.71 -5.61 -5.63
N GLY A 39 7.27 -6.71 -5.03
CA GLY A 39 5.97 -7.31 -5.30
C GLY A 39 4.77 -6.39 -5.02
N ASP A 40 4.94 -5.36 -4.19
CA ASP A 40 3.90 -4.39 -3.85
C ASP A 40 3.79 -3.25 -4.87
N LEU A 41 4.74 -3.14 -5.80
CA LEU A 41 4.69 -2.23 -6.95
C LEU A 41 3.60 -2.71 -7.90
N THR A 42 2.44 -2.07 -7.84
CA THR A 42 1.28 -2.37 -8.69
C THR A 42 1.02 -1.23 -9.66
N THR A 43 0.31 -1.52 -10.74
CA THR A 43 -0.14 -0.51 -11.71
C THR A 43 -1.05 0.57 -11.11
N ARG A 44 -1.55 0.37 -9.89
CA ARG A 44 -2.33 1.37 -9.15
C ARG A 44 -1.48 2.44 -8.49
N ILE A 45 -0.22 2.13 -8.17
CA ILE A 45 0.66 3.02 -7.39
C ILE A 45 1.90 3.47 -8.15
N VAL A 46 2.10 2.96 -9.37
CA VAL A 46 3.20 3.32 -10.27
C VAL A 46 2.61 3.84 -11.57
N GLU A 47 3.12 4.97 -12.05
CA GLU A 47 2.66 5.59 -13.30
C GLU A 47 3.81 6.15 -14.13
N GLN A 48 3.53 6.39 -15.41
CA GLN A 48 4.43 7.07 -16.34
C GLN A 48 3.82 8.42 -16.73
N PRO A 49 4.14 9.51 -15.99
CA PRO A 49 3.66 10.86 -16.30
C PRO A 49 4.25 11.37 -17.62
N GLY A 50 3.41 11.97 -18.48
CA GLY A 50 3.88 12.57 -19.74
C GLY A 50 4.61 13.88 -19.52
N ALA A 51 4.23 14.63 -18.48
CA ALA A 51 4.76 15.96 -18.22
C ALA A 51 6.27 15.99 -17.97
N LEU A 52 6.87 14.89 -17.48
CA LEU A 52 8.33 14.84 -17.25
C LEU A 52 9.12 14.93 -18.56
N THR A 53 8.65 14.26 -19.60
CA THR A 53 9.31 14.26 -20.91
C THR A 53 9.19 15.65 -21.54
N ASP A 54 8.02 16.27 -21.44
CA ASP A 54 7.79 17.64 -21.95
C ASP A 54 8.69 18.66 -21.22
N ILE A 55 8.81 18.56 -19.89
CA ILE A 55 9.69 19.43 -19.10
C ILE A 55 11.17 19.20 -19.45
N ALA A 56 11.59 17.96 -19.68
CA ALA A 56 12.96 17.68 -20.10
C ALA A 56 13.27 18.30 -21.48
N ALA A 57 12.30 18.27 -22.40
CA ALA A 57 12.46 18.79 -23.76
C ALA A 57 12.40 20.33 -23.82
N GLU A 58 11.47 20.96 -23.09
CA GLU A 58 11.15 22.39 -23.24
C GLU A 58 11.56 23.26 -22.03
N GLY A 59 11.85 22.63 -20.89
CA GLY A 59 12.04 23.30 -19.61
C GLY A 59 10.73 23.49 -18.84
N PHE A 60 10.83 23.99 -17.60
CA PHE A 60 9.68 24.20 -16.74
C PHE A 60 9.30 25.69 -16.66
N SER A 61 8.00 25.95 -16.79
CA SER A 61 7.40 27.23 -16.42
C SER A 61 5.99 26.96 -15.85
N PRO A 62 5.59 27.57 -14.73
CA PRO A 62 4.27 27.35 -14.13
C PRO A 62 3.08 27.60 -15.06
N HIS A 63 3.26 28.45 -16.07
CA HIS A 63 2.21 28.87 -17.01
C HIS A 63 2.34 28.22 -18.40
N SER A 64 3.29 27.31 -18.60
CA SER A 64 3.41 26.57 -19.85
C SER A 64 2.44 25.38 -19.91
N ALA A 65 2.28 24.80 -21.10
CA ALA A 65 1.53 23.56 -21.27
C ALA A 65 2.07 22.43 -20.39
N ALA A 66 3.40 22.28 -20.34
CA ALA A 66 4.08 21.31 -19.48
C ALA A 66 3.83 21.57 -17.98
N GLY A 67 3.80 22.84 -17.55
CA GLY A 67 3.45 23.22 -16.18
C GLY A 67 2.00 22.87 -15.82
N HIS A 68 1.06 23.11 -16.73
CA HIS A 68 -0.34 22.69 -16.56
C HIS A 68 -0.50 21.17 -16.52
N ALA A 69 0.22 20.44 -17.39
CA ALA A 69 0.23 18.98 -17.41
C ALA A 69 0.76 18.41 -16.08
N LEU A 70 1.91 18.92 -15.61
CA LEU A 70 2.48 18.52 -14.33
C LEU A 70 1.53 18.79 -13.17
N SER A 71 0.87 19.95 -13.16
CA SER A 71 -0.11 20.31 -12.13
C SER A 71 -1.25 19.29 -12.06
N HIS A 72 -1.83 18.94 -13.21
CA HIS A 72 -2.93 17.97 -13.30
C HIS A 72 -2.48 16.55 -12.93
N GLU A 73 -1.37 16.07 -13.51
CA GLU A 73 -0.84 14.74 -13.22
C GLU A 73 -0.44 14.60 -11.75
N LEU A 74 0.20 15.62 -11.16
CA LEU A 74 0.57 15.62 -9.74
C LEU A 74 -0.65 15.63 -8.84
N HIS A 75 -1.65 16.48 -9.13
CA HIS A 75 -2.91 16.50 -8.39
C HIS A 75 -3.54 15.10 -8.34
N ASP A 76 -3.70 14.48 -9.52
CA ASP A 76 -4.33 13.18 -9.66
C ASP A 76 -3.50 12.07 -8.98
N ALA A 77 -2.18 12.09 -9.14
CA ALA A 77 -1.26 11.17 -8.46
C ALA A 77 -1.40 11.24 -6.94
N ILE A 78 -1.43 12.44 -6.35
CA ILE A 78 -1.61 12.63 -4.92
C ILE A 78 -3.01 12.18 -4.46
N GLN A 79 -4.06 12.53 -5.22
CA GLN A 79 -5.45 12.16 -4.93
C GLN A 79 -5.65 10.63 -4.94
N ARG A 80 -4.98 9.94 -5.87
CA ARG A 80 -5.03 8.47 -6.04
C ARG A 80 -3.99 7.71 -5.22
N ARG A 81 -3.09 8.40 -4.51
CA ARG A 81 -1.97 7.84 -3.73
C ARG A 81 -0.99 7.03 -4.59
N VAL A 82 -0.71 7.53 -5.78
CA VAL A 82 0.44 7.08 -6.57
C VAL A 82 1.70 7.35 -5.77
N ARG A 83 2.58 6.36 -5.71
CA ARG A 83 3.80 6.40 -4.90
C ARG A 83 5.06 6.62 -5.73
N LEU A 84 5.00 6.24 -7.00
CA LEU A 84 6.13 6.21 -7.89
C LEU A 84 5.73 6.69 -9.27
N TRP A 85 6.52 7.61 -9.81
CA TRP A 85 6.56 7.89 -11.23
C TRP A 85 7.84 7.34 -11.81
N ILE A 86 7.74 6.71 -12.97
CA ILE A 86 8.86 6.21 -13.76
C ILE A 86 8.80 6.83 -15.16
N ALA A 87 9.94 7.18 -15.73
CA ALA A 87 10.04 7.71 -17.09
C ALA A 87 11.42 7.43 -17.68
N ASP A 88 11.52 7.50 -19.00
CA ASP A 88 12.77 7.46 -19.75
C ASP A 88 13.00 8.80 -20.41
N ILE A 89 14.08 9.46 -19.98
CA ILE A 89 14.39 10.82 -20.41
C ILE A 89 15.61 10.75 -21.34
N PRO A 90 15.61 11.44 -22.49
CA PRO A 90 16.83 11.58 -23.29
C PRO A 90 17.99 12.01 -22.42
N THR A 91 19.10 11.26 -22.46
CA THR A 91 20.21 11.42 -21.51
C THR A 91 20.82 12.82 -21.55
N ASP A 92 20.79 13.47 -22.72
CA ASP A 92 21.22 14.85 -22.93
C ASP A 92 20.25 15.90 -22.34
N GLN A 93 18.99 15.55 -22.12
CA GLN A 93 17.96 16.42 -21.56
C GLN A 93 17.76 16.25 -20.05
N LEU A 94 18.24 15.16 -19.46
CA LEU A 94 18.16 14.90 -18.02
C LEU A 94 18.67 16.04 -17.13
N PRO A 95 19.78 16.74 -17.45
CA PRO A 95 20.23 17.89 -16.65
C PRO A 95 19.19 19.00 -16.55
N ARG A 96 18.45 19.27 -17.64
CA ARG A 96 17.39 20.29 -17.66
C ARG A 96 16.23 19.90 -16.75
N LEU A 97 15.83 18.63 -16.76
CA LEU A 97 14.78 18.13 -15.88
C LEU A 97 15.19 18.24 -14.40
N ARG A 98 16.47 17.94 -14.08
CA ARG A 98 17.03 18.11 -12.73
C ARG A 98 17.07 19.55 -12.26
N GLU A 99 17.40 20.47 -13.16
CA GLU A 99 17.36 21.91 -12.88
C GLU A 99 15.92 22.37 -12.62
N ALA A 100 14.96 21.88 -13.41
CA ALA A 100 13.55 22.23 -13.28
C ALA A 100 12.87 21.70 -12.00
N LEU A 101 13.06 20.42 -11.68
CA LEU A 101 12.33 19.75 -10.60
C LEU A 101 13.10 19.66 -9.28
N GLY A 102 14.41 19.80 -9.33
CA GLY A 102 15.31 19.58 -8.21
C GLY A 102 16.06 18.25 -8.34
N SER A 103 17.37 18.30 -8.15
CA SER A 103 18.25 17.14 -8.31
C SER A 103 17.96 16.03 -7.29
N ASP A 104 17.54 16.39 -6.09
CA ASP A 104 17.30 15.44 -4.99
C ASP A 104 16.01 14.61 -5.16
N VAL A 105 15.09 15.04 -6.02
CA VAL A 105 13.81 14.37 -6.27
C VAL A 105 13.90 13.36 -7.42
N ILE A 106 14.88 13.52 -8.31
CA ILE A 106 15.07 12.70 -9.51
C ILE A 106 16.16 11.67 -9.27
N HIS A 107 15.79 10.39 -9.32
CA HIS A 107 16.70 9.29 -9.14
C HIS A 107 16.90 8.55 -10.46
N GLU A 108 18.15 8.34 -10.87
CA GLU A 108 18.48 7.40 -11.95
C GLU A 108 18.20 5.99 -11.42
N ALA A 109 17.24 5.30 -12.04
CA ALA A 109 16.65 4.08 -11.51
C ALA A 109 16.86 2.86 -12.42
N GLY A 110 17.77 2.95 -13.40
CA GLY A 110 18.07 1.87 -14.31
C GLY A 110 19.28 2.15 -15.20
N THR A 111 19.69 1.15 -15.96
CA THR A 111 20.80 1.26 -16.91
C THR A 111 20.38 2.08 -18.13
N PRO A 112 21.08 3.17 -18.48
CA PRO A 112 20.82 3.93 -19.70
C PRO A 112 20.92 3.05 -20.95
N SER A 113 19.99 3.23 -21.89
CA SER A 113 19.95 2.46 -23.14
C SER A 113 19.34 3.31 -24.26
N GLY A 114 19.82 3.15 -25.49
CA GLY A 114 19.25 3.84 -26.66
C GLY A 114 19.34 5.37 -26.62
N GLY A 115 20.20 5.96 -25.79
CA GLY A 115 20.27 7.41 -25.60
C GLY A 115 19.29 7.97 -24.56
N TYR A 116 18.59 7.09 -23.83
CA TYR A 116 17.65 7.44 -22.78
C TYR A 116 18.14 6.92 -21.42
N THR A 117 17.81 7.65 -20.36
CA THR A 117 18.10 7.31 -18.97
C THR A 117 16.80 7.04 -18.22
N PRO A 118 16.61 5.83 -17.66
CA PRO A 118 15.47 5.51 -16.81
C PRO A 118 15.56 6.26 -15.47
N ILE A 119 14.50 6.98 -15.14
CA ILE A 119 14.39 7.73 -13.89
C ILE A 119 13.18 7.29 -13.06
N ALA A 120 13.28 7.52 -11.76
CA ALA A 120 12.20 7.38 -10.80
C ALA A 120 12.08 8.64 -9.95
N LEU A 121 10.84 9.01 -9.60
CA LEU A 121 10.57 10.01 -8.57
C LEU A 121 9.32 9.66 -7.76
N SER A 122 9.23 10.20 -6.54
CA SER A 122 8.01 10.13 -5.75
C SER A 122 7.20 11.42 -5.93
N PRO A 123 5.93 11.35 -6.36
CA PRO A 123 5.06 12.54 -6.45
C PRO A 123 4.90 13.23 -5.10
N LEU A 124 4.87 12.45 -4.02
CA LEU A 124 4.80 12.99 -2.66
C LEU A 124 6.09 13.72 -2.29
N ALA A 125 7.26 13.16 -2.60
CA ALA A 125 8.53 13.82 -2.32
C ALA A 125 8.67 15.13 -3.12
N LEU A 126 8.18 15.17 -4.37
CA LEU A 126 8.14 16.40 -5.17
C LEU A 126 7.25 17.46 -4.49
N LEU A 127 6.04 17.07 -4.05
CA LEU A 127 5.15 17.96 -3.32
C LEU A 127 5.79 18.48 -2.03
N GLU A 128 6.40 17.61 -1.23
CA GLU A 128 7.07 18.00 0.03
C GLU A 128 8.26 18.93 -0.26
N ALA A 129 9.12 18.60 -1.22
CA ALA A 129 10.27 19.40 -1.58
C ALA A 129 9.88 20.81 -2.07
N TRP A 130 8.83 20.92 -2.90
CA TRP A 130 8.37 22.21 -3.41
C TRP A 130 7.49 22.97 -2.42
N ALA A 131 6.86 22.28 -1.46
CA ALA A 131 6.16 22.93 -0.35
C ALA A 131 7.13 23.68 0.58
N ASP A 132 8.35 23.19 0.72
CA ASP A 132 9.44 23.84 1.48
C ASP A 132 10.40 24.65 0.59
N GLY A 133 10.08 24.77 -0.71
CA GLY A 133 10.92 25.40 -1.73
C GLY A 133 10.70 26.91 -1.90
N THR A 134 10.99 27.40 -3.11
CA THR A 134 10.88 28.83 -3.47
C THR A 134 9.43 29.32 -3.42
N ASP A 135 9.22 30.64 -3.38
CA ASP A 135 7.87 31.22 -3.45
C ASP A 135 7.10 30.78 -4.70
N GLU A 136 7.79 30.64 -5.84
CA GLU A 136 7.20 30.18 -7.10
C GLU A 136 6.78 28.71 -7.03
N GLN A 137 7.63 27.85 -6.47
CA GLN A 137 7.30 26.43 -6.25
C GLN A 137 6.12 26.27 -5.28
N ARG A 138 6.11 27.03 -4.19
CA ARG A 138 4.99 27.05 -3.23
C ARG A 138 3.70 27.57 -3.86
N ALA A 139 3.79 28.59 -4.72
CA ALA A 139 2.63 29.11 -5.45
C ALA A 139 2.09 28.09 -6.46
N PHE A 140 2.97 27.40 -7.18
CA PHE A 140 2.58 26.30 -8.07
C PHE A 140 1.88 25.19 -7.30
N MET A 141 2.47 24.72 -6.19
CA MET A 141 1.89 23.65 -5.36
C MET A 141 0.55 24.05 -4.74
N ARG A 142 0.37 25.33 -4.37
CA ARG A 142 -0.91 25.85 -3.89
C ARG A 142 -2.01 25.69 -4.95
N VAL A 143 -1.71 25.98 -6.21
CA VAL A 143 -2.67 25.85 -7.32
C VAL A 143 -2.88 24.38 -7.68
N ALA A 144 -1.81 23.60 -7.81
CA ALA A 144 -1.89 22.18 -8.15
C ALA A 144 -2.69 21.38 -7.12
N MET A 145 -2.55 21.68 -5.83
CA MET A 145 -3.26 20.98 -4.76
C MET A 145 -4.65 21.56 -4.44
N ALA A 146 -5.12 22.57 -5.17
CA ALA A 146 -6.47 23.09 -4.99
C ALA A 146 -7.52 22.01 -5.30
N GLY A 147 -8.53 21.88 -4.44
CA GLY A 147 -9.59 20.87 -4.59
C GLY A 147 -9.25 19.48 -4.05
N LEU A 148 -8.05 19.28 -3.48
CA LEU A 148 -7.63 17.98 -2.96
C LEU A 148 -8.57 17.47 -1.85
N ASP A 149 -9.14 16.27 -2.01
CA ASP A 149 -10.06 15.67 -1.03
C ASP A 149 -9.31 14.82 0.00
N THR A 150 -9.33 15.28 1.24
CA THR A 150 -8.61 14.64 2.35
C THR A 150 -9.15 13.26 2.77
N LEU A 151 -10.24 12.77 2.16
CA LEU A 151 -10.77 11.42 2.36
C LEU A 151 -9.82 10.34 1.85
N SER A 152 -9.19 10.57 0.69
CA SER A 152 -8.39 9.57 -0.01
C SER A 152 -6.92 9.92 -0.11
N THR A 153 -6.45 11.01 0.47
CA THR A 153 -5.03 11.38 0.45
C THR A 153 -4.26 10.85 1.66
N ALA A 154 -2.93 10.86 1.57
CA ALA A 154 -2.05 10.56 2.70
C ALA A 154 -1.97 11.77 3.66
N SER A 155 -1.66 11.50 4.93
CA SER A 155 -1.50 12.56 5.94
C SER A 155 -0.39 13.55 5.56
N HIS A 156 0.75 13.04 5.08
CA HIS A 156 1.88 13.84 4.61
C HIS A 156 1.47 14.79 3.47
N ALA A 157 0.80 14.27 2.44
CA ALA A 157 0.26 15.09 1.36
C ALA A 157 -0.69 16.18 1.90
N THR A 158 -1.58 15.84 2.83
CA THR A 158 -2.50 16.82 3.45
C THR A 158 -1.73 17.91 4.20
N LEU A 159 -0.65 17.56 4.91
CA LEU A 159 0.19 18.51 5.63
C LEU A 159 0.95 19.42 4.68
N ALA A 160 1.59 18.88 3.64
CA ALA A 160 2.31 19.66 2.64
C ALA A 160 1.37 20.61 1.86
N SER A 161 0.20 20.13 1.42
CA SER A 161 -0.80 20.97 0.76
C SER A 161 -1.33 22.08 1.68
N ARG A 162 -1.48 21.81 2.99
CA ARG A 162 -1.88 22.82 3.97
C ARG A 162 -0.76 23.85 4.19
N ALA A 163 0.51 23.42 4.21
CA ALA A 163 1.67 24.31 4.41
C ALA A 163 1.77 25.37 3.29
N VAL A 164 1.46 25.00 2.05
CA VAL A 164 1.43 25.96 0.92
C VAL A 164 0.16 26.81 0.87
N GLY A 165 -0.84 26.51 1.71
CA GLY A 165 -2.13 27.21 1.75
C GLY A 165 -3.08 26.83 0.61
N ALA A 166 -3.01 25.59 0.12
CA ALA A 166 -3.93 25.11 -0.91
C ALA A 166 -5.38 25.04 -0.38
N SER A 167 -6.35 25.32 -1.24
CA SER A 167 -7.77 25.18 -0.92
C SER A 167 -8.18 23.71 -0.94
N ILE A 168 -7.99 23.01 0.18
CA ILE A 168 -8.26 21.57 0.32
C ILE A 168 -9.69 21.30 0.83
N ILE A 169 -10.29 20.19 0.42
CA ILE A 169 -11.59 19.73 0.92
C ILE A 169 -11.36 18.89 2.19
N GLU A 170 -11.48 19.55 3.34
CA GLU A 170 -11.32 18.88 4.62
C GLU A 170 -12.52 17.99 4.95
N ARG A 171 -12.25 16.74 5.30
CA ARG A 171 -13.26 15.77 5.76
C ARG A 171 -13.09 15.50 7.25
N PRO A 172 -14.20 15.37 8.00
CA PRO A 172 -14.14 15.09 9.43
C PRO A 172 -13.51 13.72 9.70
N ALA A 173 -12.78 13.62 10.81
CA ALA A 173 -12.04 12.42 11.20
C ALA A 173 -12.95 11.17 11.30
N PHE A 174 -14.19 11.34 11.74
CA PHE A 174 -15.16 10.25 11.86
C PHE A 174 -15.49 9.61 10.50
N ILE A 175 -15.70 10.40 9.44
CA ILE A 175 -15.97 9.84 8.11
C ILE A 175 -14.75 9.10 7.58
N LYS A 176 -13.54 9.62 7.83
CA LYS A 176 -12.28 8.93 7.49
C LYS A 176 -12.16 7.59 8.23
N LEU A 177 -12.57 7.54 9.49
CA LEU A 177 -12.58 6.31 10.30
C LEU A 177 -13.57 5.28 9.75
N CYS A 178 -14.81 5.68 9.43
CA CYS A 178 -15.84 4.78 8.89
C CYS A 178 -15.48 4.18 7.52
N ARG A 179 -14.61 4.85 6.75
CA ARG A 179 -14.11 4.34 5.46
C ARG A 179 -12.78 3.59 5.59
N ASN A 180 -12.18 3.53 6.79
CA ASN A 180 -10.96 2.78 7.02
C ASN A 180 -11.26 1.28 7.05
N PRO A 181 -10.69 0.47 6.15
CA PRO A 181 -10.97 -0.96 6.09
C PRO A 181 -10.59 -1.70 7.38
N LYS A 182 -9.55 -1.24 8.10
CA LYS A 182 -9.19 -1.81 9.40
C LYS A 182 -10.30 -1.62 10.42
N PHE A 183 -10.84 -0.39 10.51
CA PHE A 183 -11.94 -0.09 11.43
C PHE A 183 -13.18 -0.92 11.11
N ILE A 184 -13.55 -1.01 9.83
CA ILE A 184 -14.66 -1.86 9.38
C ILE A 184 -14.45 -3.32 9.81
N ALA A 185 -13.24 -3.87 9.64
CA ALA A 185 -12.92 -5.23 10.06
C ALA A 185 -13.13 -5.43 11.57
N TYR A 186 -12.66 -4.50 12.42
CA TYR A 186 -12.90 -4.56 13.87
C TYR A 186 -14.38 -4.53 14.21
N VAL A 187 -15.15 -3.63 13.60
CA VAL A 187 -16.60 -3.54 13.84
C VAL A 187 -17.31 -4.84 13.44
N VAL A 188 -17.00 -5.40 12.27
CA VAL A 188 -17.60 -6.64 11.78
C VAL A 188 -17.28 -7.81 12.72
N VAL A 189 -16.01 -7.99 13.11
CA VAL A 189 -15.61 -9.07 14.02
C VAL A 189 -16.25 -8.89 15.39
N LEU A 190 -16.30 -7.66 15.92
CA LEU A 190 -16.94 -7.39 17.19
C LEU A 190 -18.43 -7.75 17.18
N VAL A 191 -19.17 -7.31 16.15
CA VAL A 191 -20.59 -7.65 15.99
C VAL A 191 -20.80 -9.16 15.88
N TYR A 192 -19.95 -9.86 15.12
CA TYR A 192 -19.97 -11.31 15.02
C TYR A 192 -19.74 -11.98 16.38
N SER A 193 -18.69 -11.58 17.10
CA SER A 193 -18.37 -12.13 18.42
C SER A 193 -19.49 -11.87 19.45
N MET A 194 -20.18 -10.73 19.37
CA MET A 194 -21.35 -10.46 20.21
C MET A 194 -22.49 -11.45 19.94
N ALA A 195 -22.75 -11.75 18.67
CA ALA A 195 -23.82 -12.66 18.25
C ALA A 195 -23.50 -14.15 18.49
N ARG A 196 -22.22 -14.51 18.62
CA ARG A 196 -21.76 -15.91 18.68
C ARG A 196 -22.27 -16.69 19.89
N ALA A 197 -22.58 -16.03 21.00
CA ALA A 197 -23.14 -16.68 22.18
C ALA A 197 -24.64 -17.02 22.03
N LEU A 198 -25.34 -16.42 21.06
CA LEU A 198 -26.79 -16.61 20.86
C LEU A 198 -27.18 -18.08 20.67
N PRO A 199 -26.53 -18.88 19.82
CA PRO A 199 -26.91 -20.28 19.62
C PRO A 199 -26.62 -21.15 20.86
N VAL A 200 -25.54 -20.85 21.60
CA VAL A 200 -25.10 -21.66 22.76
C VAL A 200 -26.09 -21.56 23.91
N MET A 201 -26.80 -20.43 24.05
CA MET A 201 -27.87 -20.26 25.04
C MET A 201 -29.01 -21.29 24.89
N TYR A 202 -29.19 -21.87 23.70
CA TYR A 202 -30.27 -22.80 23.41
C TYR A 202 -29.82 -24.27 23.34
N VAL A 203 -28.54 -24.58 23.62
CA VAL A 203 -28.01 -25.96 23.55
C VAL A 203 -28.33 -26.72 24.85
N PRO A 204 -29.16 -27.80 24.82
CA PRO A 204 -29.66 -28.45 26.03
C PRO A 204 -28.61 -29.21 26.88
N HIS A 205 -27.36 -29.32 26.41
CA HIS A 205 -26.32 -30.19 27.01
C HIS A 205 -25.00 -29.46 27.33
N PHE A 206 -24.95 -28.13 27.22
CA PHE A 206 -23.75 -27.37 27.59
C PHE A 206 -23.70 -27.16 29.11
N ARG A 207 -22.70 -27.74 29.79
CA ARG A 207 -22.56 -27.67 31.25
C ARG A 207 -21.77 -26.44 31.75
N GLY A 208 -21.20 -25.63 30.85
CA GLY A 208 -20.46 -24.41 31.19
C GLY A 208 -21.34 -23.16 31.23
N ASP A 209 -20.83 -22.07 31.83
CA ASP A 209 -21.50 -20.77 31.76
C ASP A 209 -21.27 -20.11 30.39
N TRP A 210 -22.36 -19.84 29.66
CA TRP A 210 -22.34 -19.18 28.36
C TRP A 210 -21.82 -17.74 28.45
N ARG A 211 -21.94 -17.09 29.62
CA ARG A 211 -21.44 -15.72 29.85
C ARG A 211 -19.93 -15.68 29.85
N ILE A 212 -19.28 -16.73 30.37
CA ILE A 212 -17.82 -16.86 30.35
C ILE A 212 -17.33 -17.05 28.91
N LEU A 213 -18.01 -17.89 28.13
CA LEU A 213 -17.69 -18.08 26.71
C LEU A 213 -17.87 -16.77 25.91
N TRP A 214 -18.96 -16.05 26.16
CA TRP A 214 -19.21 -14.74 25.58
C TRP A 214 -18.14 -13.72 25.97
N ALA A 215 -17.72 -13.68 27.24
CA ALA A 215 -16.67 -12.78 27.70
C ALA A 215 -15.31 -13.11 27.05
N ILE A 216 -14.97 -14.40 26.90
CA ILE A 216 -13.78 -14.84 26.17
C ILE A 216 -13.85 -14.37 24.71
N ASP A 217 -14.98 -14.57 24.02
CA ASP A 217 -15.15 -14.12 22.64
C ASP A 217 -15.06 -12.59 22.49
N MET A 218 -15.56 -11.83 23.48
CA MET A 218 -15.47 -10.36 23.48
C MET A 218 -14.06 -9.84 23.70
N ILE A 219 -13.35 -10.40 24.68
CA ILE A 219 -11.98 -10.00 24.98
C ILE A 219 -11.03 -10.40 23.84
N THR A 220 -11.27 -11.55 23.20
CA THR A 220 -10.40 -12.06 22.14
C THR A 220 -10.66 -11.42 20.77
N ALA A 221 -11.83 -10.82 20.53
CA ALA A 221 -12.17 -10.19 19.24
C ALA A 221 -11.15 -9.12 18.80
N ILE A 222 -10.69 -8.28 19.73
CA ILE A 222 -9.73 -7.19 19.46
C ILE A 222 -8.36 -7.77 19.06
N PRO A 223 -7.67 -8.57 19.91
CA PRO A 223 -6.38 -9.13 19.55
C PRO A 223 -6.45 -10.12 18.38
N TYR A 224 -7.57 -10.82 18.18
CA TYR A 224 -7.79 -11.67 17.00
C TYR A 224 -7.81 -10.87 15.71
N THR A 225 -8.60 -9.79 15.65
CA THR A 225 -8.69 -8.93 14.46
C THR A 225 -7.34 -8.27 14.17
N TRP A 226 -6.68 -7.78 15.21
CA TRP A 226 -5.32 -7.25 15.10
C TRP A 226 -4.36 -8.29 14.52
N GLY A 227 -4.39 -9.51 15.07
CA GLY A 227 -3.51 -10.59 14.66
C GLY A 227 -3.70 -10.95 13.18
N LEU A 228 -4.95 -11.04 12.70
CA LEU A 228 -5.25 -11.32 11.30
C LEU A 228 -4.76 -10.20 10.38
N ILE A 229 -4.99 -8.94 10.77
CA ILE A 229 -4.53 -7.78 10.02
C ILE A 229 -3.01 -7.77 9.98
N GLU A 230 -2.30 -8.03 11.07
CA GLU A 230 -0.83 -8.04 11.08
C GLU A 230 -0.25 -9.23 10.33
N MET A 231 -0.86 -10.42 10.45
CA MET A 231 -0.47 -11.61 9.68
C MET A 231 -0.50 -11.32 8.17
N VAL A 232 -1.52 -10.60 7.70
CA VAL A 232 -1.70 -10.31 6.28
C VAL A 232 -1.05 -9.00 5.86
N ALA A 233 -1.08 -7.93 6.64
CA ALA A 233 -0.69 -6.58 6.22
C ALA A 233 0.53 -6.04 6.97
N GLY A 234 1.11 -6.80 7.91
CA GLY A 234 2.28 -6.37 8.67
C GLY A 234 3.47 -6.10 7.77
N GLN A 235 4.25 -5.07 8.07
CA GLN A 235 5.39 -4.68 7.24
C GLN A 235 6.56 -5.64 7.40
N LYS A 236 6.86 -6.03 8.66
CA LYS A 236 7.98 -6.92 8.99
C LYS A 236 7.50 -8.35 9.18
N LEU A 237 8.35 -9.32 8.80
CA LEU A 237 8.09 -10.75 9.01
C LEU A 237 7.75 -11.05 10.48
N TRP A 238 8.45 -10.42 11.43
CA TRP A 238 8.16 -10.61 12.85
C TRP A 238 6.76 -10.14 13.25
N HIS A 239 6.28 -8.99 12.76
CA HIS A 239 4.91 -8.55 13.03
C HIS A 239 3.88 -9.54 12.47
N ARG A 240 4.15 -10.13 11.30
CA ARG A 240 3.29 -11.16 10.71
C ARG A 240 3.27 -12.44 11.55
N ILE A 241 4.43 -12.89 12.02
CA ILE A 241 4.55 -14.08 12.89
C ILE A 241 3.79 -13.84 14.21
N VAL A 242 4.01 -12.69 14.86
CA VAL A 242 3.30 -12.32 16.08
C VAL A 242 1.79 -12.25 15.81
N GLY A 243 1.38 -11.66 14.69
CA GLY A 243 -0.03 -11.62 14.29
C GLY A 243 -0.65 -13.00 14.10
N ALA A 244 0.07 -13.93 13.46
CA ALA A 244 -0.36 -15.31 13.26
C ALA A 244 -0.51 -16.06 14.60
N VAL A 245 0.47 -15.92 15.50
CA VAL A 245 0.44 -16.53 16.83
C VAL A 245 -0.72 -15.97 17.65
N THR A 246 -0.89 -14.65 17.69
CA THR A 246 -2.00 -14.00 18.39
C THR A 246 -3.34 -14.46 17.85
N SER A 247 -3.51 -14.53 16.53
CA SER A 247 -4.75 -15.02 15.89
C SER A 247 -5.05 -16.46 16.26
N ALA A 248 -4.05 -17.33 16.27
CA ALA A 248 -4.21 -18.73 16.63
C ALA A 248 -4.62 -18.88 18.11
N VAL A 249 -3.93 -18.21 19.03
CA VAL A 249 -4.21 -18.27 20.48
C VAL A 249 -5.62 -17.75 20.78
N THR A 250 -5.96 -16.57 20.25
CA THR A 250 -7.26 -15.93 20.46
C THR A 250 -8.40 -16.74 19.85
N PHE A 251 -8.19 -17.34 18.68
CA PHE A 251 -9.15 -18.26 18.06
C PHE A 251 -9.36 -19.53 18.89
N LEU A 252 -8.29 -20.10 19.46
CA LEU A 252 -8.36 -21.32 20.27
C LEU A 252 -9.03 -21.12 21.64
N ALA A 253 -8.91 -19.94 22.24
CA ALA A 253 -9.37 -19.66 23.60
C ALA A 253 -10.81 -20.16 23.92
N PRO A 254 -11.85 -19.86 23.12
CA PRO A 254 -13.19 -20.37 23.38
C PRO A 254 -13.31 -21.89 23.21
N TYR A 255 -12.50 -22.51 22.33
CA TYR A 255 -12.50 -23.96 22.13
C TYR A 255 -11.79 -24.70 23.26
N VAL A 256 -10.72 -24.13 23.82
CA VAL A 256 -10.06 -24.68 25.01
C VAL A 256 -11.06 -24.73 26.18
N TYR A 257 -11.83 -23.66 26.40
CA TYR A 257 -12.90 -23.66 27.39
C TYR A 257 -13.98 -24.69 27.07
N PHE A 258 -14.43 -24.77 25.80
CA PHE A 258 -15.42 -25.77 25.38
C PHE A 258 -14.94 -27.22 25.58
N LEU A 259 -13.65 -27.51 25.30
CA LEU A 259 -13.02 -28.83 25.44
C LEU A 259 -12.81 -29.24 26.90
N MET A 260 -12.53 -28.29 27.80
CA MET A 260 -12.40 -28.57 29.24
C MET A 260 -13.74 -28.97 29.87
N TYR A 261 -14.87 -28.49 29.33
CA TYR A 261 -16.21 -28.68 29.90
C TYR A 261 -17.19 -29.48 29.00
N GLY A 262 -16.72 -30.04 27.88
CA GLY A 262 -17.55 -30.76 26.89
C GLY A 262 -16.75 -31.69 25.96
N ARG A 263 -17.41 -32.73 25.42
CA ARG A 263 -16.81 -33.79 24.56
C ARG A 263 -16.10 -33.23 23.32
N HIS A 264 -15.11 -34.00 22.84
CA HIS A 264 -14.23 -33.82 21.67
C HIS A 264 -14.59 -32.68 20.71
N ALA A 265 -13.61 -31.82 20.40
CA ALA A 265 -13.76 -30.75 19.42
C ALA A 265 -14.24 -31.30 18.07
N PRO A 266 -15.22 -30.66 17.41
CA PRO A 266 -15.64 -31.03 16.07
C PRO A 266 -14.42 -31.05 15.12
N PRO A 267 -14.28 -32.07 14.25
CA PRO A 267 -13.13 -32.16 13.34
C PRO A 267 -12.88 -30.88 12.51
N GLY A 268 -13.95 -30.14 12.18
CA GLY A 268 -13.86 -28.88 11.44
C GLY A 268 -13.06 -27.77 12.14
N VAL A 269 -12.90 -27.80 13.47
CA VAL A 269 -12.07 -26.84 14.20
C VAL A 269 -10.59 -27.02 13.85
N TRP A 270 -10.12 -28.28 13.79
CA TRP A 270 -8.75 -28.59 13.37
C TRP A 270 -8.50 -28.19 11.91
N THR A 271 -9.49 -28.39 11.04
CA THR A 271 -9.43 -27.93 9.65
C THR A 271 -9.32 -26.39 9.55
N ALA A 272 -10.10 -25.65 10.34
CA ALA A 272 -10.04 -24.19 10.36
C ALA A 272 -8.68 -23.68 10.88
N ILE A 273 -8.14 -24.28 11.94
CA ILE A 273 -6.80 -23.96 12.46
C ILE A 273 -5.73 -24.23 11.39
N ALA A 274 -5.79 -25.39 10.75
CA ALA A 274 -4.88 -25.74 9.66
C ALA A 274 -4.97 -24.73 8.51
N LEU A 275 -6.19 -24.35 8.09
CA LEU A 275 -6.38 -23.36 7.03
C LEU A 275 -5.81 -21.98 7.37
N ILE A 276 -5.97 -21.49 8.61
CA ILE A 276 -5.41 -20.19 9.03
C ILE A 276 -3.87 -20.26 9.03
N PHE A 277 -3.31 -21.31 9.63
CA PHE A 277 -1.86 -21.44 9.76
C PHE A 277 -1.18 -21.68 8.40
N PHE A 278 -1.64 -22.66 7.63
CA PHE A 278 -1.11 -22.94 6.30
C PHE A 278 -1.46 -21.84 5.30
N GLY A 279 -2.61 -21.18 5.44
CA GLY A 279 -2.98 -20.02 4.64
C GLY A 279 -2.01 -18.85 4.82
N GLY A 280 -1.62 -18.53 6.06
CA GLY A 280 -0.60 -17.52 6.34
C GLY A 280 0.76 -17.86 5.72
N ILE A 281 1.22 -19.11 5.87
CA ILE A 281 2.47 -19.59 5.26
C ILE A 281 2.40 -19.50 3.73
N PHE A 282 1.31 -19.98 3.13
CA PHE A 282 1.10 -19.96 1.70
C PHE A 282 1.11 -18.53 1.14
N LEU A 283 0.44 -17.59 1.81
CA LEU A 283 0.45 -16.18 1.43
C LEU A 283 1.86 -15.57 1.48
N GLU A 284 2.66 -15.89 2.50
CA GLU A 284 4.04 -15.40 2.59
C GLU A 284 4.92 -15.98 1.48
N VAL A 285 4.79 -17.29 1.21
CA VAL A 285 5.49 -17.97 0.11
C VAL A 285 5.11 -17.34 -1.24
N PHE A 286 3.82 -17.10 -1.48
CA PHE A 286 3.34 -16.45 -2.70
C PHE A 286 3.91 -15.03 -2.85
N ARG A 287 3.91 -14.23 -1.77
CA ARG A 287 4.49 -12.87 -1.78
C ARG A 287 5.99 -12.87 -2.02
N TYR A 288 6.71 -13.82 -1.43
CA TYR A 288 8.14 -13.99 -1.65
C TYR A 288 8.43 -14.35 -3.12
N GLN A 289 7.66 -15.27 -3.69
CA GLN A 289 7.77 -15.61 -5.12
C GLN A 289 7.47 -14.41 -6.01
N ARG A 290 6.41 -13.63 -5.69
CA ARG A 290 6.07 -12.40 -6.41
C ARG A 290 7.16 -11.36 -6.32
N ASP A 291 7.73 -11.12 -5.13
CA ASP A 291 8.84 -10.17 -4.95
C ASP A 291 10.06 -10.57 -5.81
N ARG A 292 10.43 -11.86 -5.78
CA ARG A 292 11.53 -12.37 -6.59
C ARG A 292 11.25 -12.29 -8.09
N ALA A 293 10.02 -12.58 -8.51
CA ALA A 293 9.62 -12.52 -9.91
C ALA A 293 9.61 -11.07 -10.44
N VAL A 294 9.11 -10.11 -9.66
CA VAL A 294 9.14 -8.69 -10.03
C VAL A 294 10.58 -8.16 -10.07
N LYS A 295 11.41 -8.46 -9.07
CA LYS A 295 12.85 -8.07 -9.08
C LYS A 295 13.58 -8.63 -10.29
N LYS A 296 13.31 -9.90 -10.63
CA LYS A 296 13.89 -10.53 -11.82
C LYS A 296 13.42 -9.84 -13.10
N GLY A 297 12.12 -9.58 -13.23
CA GLY A 297 11.56 -8.90 -14.40
C GLY A 297 12.00 -7.45 -14.56
N LEU A 298 12.31 -6.76 -13.46
CA LEU A 298 12.90 -5.41 -13.51
C LEU A 298 14.38 -5.44 -13.94
N ALA A 299 15.13 -6.47 -13.54
CA ALA A 299 16.56 -6.58 -13.85
C ALA A 299 16.86 -7.15 -15.24
N GLU A 300 15.93 -7.91 -15.82
CA GLU A 300 16.09 -8.55 -17.13
C GLU A 300 15.38 -7.73 -18.22
N LEU A 301 16.04 -7.52 -19.36
CA LEU A 301 15.37 -7.02 -20.57
C LEU A 301 14.49 -8.15 -21.13
N SER A 302 13.22 -7.85 -21.41
CA SER A 302 12.30 -8.79 -22.05
C SER A 302 12.59 -8.97 -23.54
#